data_AF-A0A9N9VJ11-F1
#
_entry.id   AF-A0A9N9VJ11-F1
#
_cell.length_a   1.000
_cell.length_b   1.000
_cell.length_c   1.000
_cell.angle_alpha   90.00
_cell.angle_beta   90.00
_cell.angle_gamma   90.00
#
_symmetry.space_group_name_H-M   'P 1'
#
loop_
_entity.id
_entity.type
_entity.pdbx_description
1 polymer ?
#
loop_
_entity_poly.entity_id
_entity_poly.type
_entity_poly.pdbx_seq_one_letter_code
_entity_poly.pdbx_strand_id
1 'polypeptide(L)'
;MKWLENKGCRWEKLNAEPGDLLVWDSRCPHYNLSPTGDAPRFCIYTCYMPATDANAEELERKKNAFYETKSTTHWPNALNVGGVPIKKGGKDCPYNGWKARKPVELSKRGFKLIGISYIKAVFA
;
A
#
# COMPACT_ATOMS: atom_id res chain seq x y z
N MET A 1 -2.36 -27.86 3.01
CA MET A 1 -1.63 -27.80 1.72
C MET A 1 -2.17 -28.78 0.69
N LYS A 2 -2.39 -30.06 1.01
CA LYS A 2 -2.91 -31.07 0.07
C LYS A 2 -4.13 -30.67 -0.78
N TRP A 3 -5.08 -29.92 -0.24
CA TRP A 3 -6.21 -29.38 -1.02
C TRP A 3 -5.77 -28.43 -2.15
N LEU A 4 -4.80 -27.55 -1.88
CA LEU A 4 -4.20 -26.64 -2.86
C LEU A 4 -3.37 -27.42 -3.89
N GLU A 5 -2.59 -28.40 -3.45
CA GLU A 5 -1.81 -29.28 -4.34
C GLU A 5 -2.73 -30.05 -5.31
N ASN A 6 -3.85 -30.59 -4.82
CA ASN A 6 -4.86 -31.26 -5.64
C ASN A 6 -5.55 -30.32 -6.65
N LYS A 7 -5.47 -29.00 -6.43
CA LYS A 7 -5.93 -27.96 -7.37
C LYS A 7 -4.82 -27.50 -8.32
N GLY A 8 -3.65 -28.14 -8.28
CA GLY A 8 -2.50 -27.82 -9.12
C GLY A 8 -1.63 -26.67 -8.58
N CYS A 9 -1.92 -26.13 -7.39
CA CYS A 9 -1.08 -25.11 -6.78
C CYS A 9 0.22 -25.73 -6.26
N ARG A 10 1.35 -25.10 -6.60
CA ARG A 10 2.66 -25.46 -6.04
C ARG A 10 2.96 -24.55 -4.86
N TRP A 11 3.49 -25.14 -3.79
CA TRP A 11 4.04 -24.35 -2.70
C TRP A 11 5.46 -23.91 -3.05
N GLU A 12 5.70 -22.60 -3.00
CA GLU A 12 6.99 -22.01 -3.32
C GLU A 12 7.37 -21.03 -2.21
N LYS A 13 8.58 -21.20 -1.64
CA LYS A 13 9.15 -20.24 -0.71
C LYS A 13 10.03 -19.27 -1.50
N LEU A 14 9.55 -18.03 -1.63
CA LEU A 14 10.31 -16.96 -2.25
C LEU A 14 11.33 -16.40 -1.26
N ASN A 15 12.59 -16.35 -1.68
CA ASN A 15 13.63 -15.55 -1.03
C ASN A 15 13.90 -14.36 -1.95
N ALA A 16 13.76 -13.16 -1.42
CA ALA A 16 13.86 -11.91 -2.16
C ALA A 16 15.02 -11.09 -1.62
N GLU A 17 15.76 -10.44 -2.52
CA GLU A 17 16.83 -9.52 -2.21
C GLU A 17 16.30 -8.09 -2.05
N PRO A 18 17.07 -7.18 -1.40
CA PRO A 18 16.67 -5.78 -1.29
C PRO A 18 16.40 -5.15 -2.67
N GLY A 19 15.14 -4.74 -2.88
CA GLY A 19 14.70 -4.10 -4.13
C GLY A 19 13.86 -5.00 -5.04
N ASP A 20 13.77 -6.30 -4.75
CA ASP A 20 12.90 -7.20 -5.50
C ASP A 20 11.43 -6.82 -5.36
N LEU A 21 10.69 -6.93 -6.47
CA LEU A 21 9.25 -6.70 -6.53
C LEU A 21 8.52 -8.04 -6.67
N LEU A 22 7.77 -8.40 -5.63
CA LEU A 22 6.91 -9.58 -5.64
C LEU A 22 5.50 -9.18 -6.06
N VAL A 23 5.02 -9.76 -7.16
CA VAL A 23 3.66 -9.53 -7.68
C VAL A 23 2.96 -10.87 -7.83
N TRP A 24 1.71 -10.93 -7.40
CA TRP A 24 0.87 -12.11 -7.55
C TRP A 24 -0.56 -11.69 -7.91
N ASP A 25 -1.28 -12.60 -8.57
CA ASP A 25 -2.72 -12.46 -8.79
C ASP A 25 -3.45 -12.45 -7.44
N SER A 26 -4.47 -11.60 -7.26
CA SER A 26 -5.16 -11.43 -5.98
C SER A 26 -5.83 -12.71 -5.45
N ARG A 27 -6.06 -13.70 -6.31
CA ARG A 27 -6.62 -15.02 -5.95
C ARG A 27 -5.55 -16.03 -5.55
N CYS A 28 -4.26 -15.71 -5.72
CA CYS A 28 -3.15 -16.58 -5.35
C CYS A 28 -3.12 -16.76 -3.82
N PRO A 29 -3.27 -17.99 -3.30
CA PRO A 29 -3.13 -18.26 -1.88
C PRO A 29 -1.69 -18.00 -1.43
N HIS A 30 -1.52 -17.11 -0.46
CA HIS A 30 -0.21 -16.73 0.06
C HIS A 30 -0.29 -16.49 1.56
N TYR A 31 0.84 -16.65 2.25
CA TYR A 31 0.93 -16.42 3.68
C TYR A 31 2.37 -16.11 4.07
N ASN A 32 2.54 -15.44 5.21
CA ASN A 32 3.86 -15.12 5.74
C ASN A 32 4.43 -16.29 6.53
N LEU A 33 5.75 -16.47 6.39
CA LEU A 33 6.52 -17.39 7.21
C LEU A 33 7.49 -16.61 8.08
N SER A 34 7.74 -17.10 9.29
CA SER A 34 8.81 -16.58 10.15
C SER A 34 10.15 -16.68 9.42
N PRO A 35 11.01 -15.64 9.51
CA PRO A 35 12.35 -15.74 8.96
C PRO A 35 13.15 -16.81 9.72
N THR A 36 14.11 -17.41 9.03
CA THR A 36 15.06 -18.38 9.62
C THR A 36 16.46 -17.77 9.81
N GLY A 37 16.67 -16.51 9.44
CA GLY A 37 17.92 -15.79 9.61
C GLY A 37 17.81 -14.67 10.64
N ASP A 38 18.94 -14.05 10.96
CA ASP A 38 19.07 -13.11 12.08
C ASP A 38 18.82 -11.64 11.68
N ALA A 39 18.65 -11.37 10.39
CA ALA A 39 18.42 -10.02 9.89
C ALA A 39 16.92 -9.65 9.91
N PRO A 40 16.57 -8.42 10.34
CA PRO A 40 15.20 -7.93 10.22
C PRO A 40 14.81 -7.81 8.74
N ARG A 41 13.60 -8.24 8.40
CA ARG A 41 13.04 -8.09 7.05
C ARG A 41 12.10 -6.89 7.02
N PHE A 42 12.27 -6.05 6.02
CA PHE A 42 11.38 -4.93 5.76
C PHE A 42 10.79 -5.07 4.36
N CYS A 43 9.47 -4.96 4.26
CA CYS A 43 8.75 -4.95 2.99
C CYS A 43 7.70 -3.85 3.02
N ILE A 44 7.37 -3.33 1.83
CA ILE A 44 6.30 -2.35 1.65
C ILE A 44 5.19 -3.05 0.87
N TYR A 45 4.03 -3.18 1.52
CA TYR A 45 2.84 -3.69 0.84
C TYR A 45 2.26 -2.59 -0.04
N THR A 46 2.20 -2.86 -1.34
CA THR A 46 1.54 -2.00 -2.31
C THR A 46 0.38 -2.77 -2.93
N CYS A 47 -0.78 -2.13 -3.04
CA CYS A 47 -1.93 -2.68 -3.75
C CYS A 47 -2.28 -1.76 -4.91
N TYR A 48 -2.81 -2.34 -5.98
CA TYR A 48 -3.15 -1.65 -7.21
C TYR A 48 -4.60 -1.96 -7.59
N MET A 49 -5.27 -0.97 -8.15
CA MET A 49 -6.59 -1.12 -8.76
C MET A 49 -6.65 -0.20 -9.98
N PRO A 50 -7.27 -0.62 -11.09
CA PRO A 50 -7.54 0.26 -12.22
C PRO A 50 -8.25 1.54 -11.77
N ALA A 51 -7.87 2.68 -12.35
CA ALA A 51 -8.52 3.95 -12.05
C ALA A 51 -10.00 3.96 -12.47
N THR A 52 -10.39 3.12 -13.44
CA THR A 52 -11.77 2.92 -13.89
C THR A 52 -12.69 2.33 -12.82
N ASP A 53 -12.13 1.68 -11.82
CA ASP A 53 -12.88 1.00 -10.77
C ASP A 53 -13.04 1.90 -9.53
N ALA A 54 -12.44 3.10 -9.53
CA ALA A 54 -12.60 4.11 -8.50
C ALA A 54 -13.62 5.17 -8.95
N ASN A 55 -14.48 5.60 -8.03
CA ASN A 55 -15.37 6.74 -8.29
C ASN A 55 -14.70 8.09 -7.93
N ALA A 56 -15.33 9.20 -8.32
CA ALA A 56 -14.77 10.54 -8.14
C ALA A 56 -14.54 10.91 -6.65
N GLU A 57 -15.45 10.51 -5.76
CA GLU A 57 -15.33 10.77 -4.32
C GLU A 57 -14.13 10.03 -3.72
N GLU A 58 -13.91 8.78 -4.13
CA GLU A 58 -12.78 7.98 -3.68
C GLU A 58 -11.45 8.57 -4.15
N LEU A 59 -11.38 9.05 -5.40
CA LEU A 59 -10.19 9.74 -5.91
C LEU A 59 -9.93 11.06 -5.19
N GLU A 60 -10.97 11.81 -4.84
CA GLU A 60 -10.87 13.04 -4.05
C GLU A 60 -10.38 12.77 -2.63
N ARG A 61 -10.90 11.72 -1.97
CA ARG A 61 -10.41 11.27 -0.66
C ARG A 61 -8.95 10.83 -0.72
N LYS A 62 -8.57 10.09 -1.77
CA LYS A 62 -7.17 9.69 -2.02
C LYS A 62 -6.27 10.89 -2.27
N LYS A 63 -6.74 11.92 -2.97
CA LYS A 63 -6.04 13.19 -3.19
C LYS A 63 -5.73 13.88 -1.85
N ASN A 64 -6.73 14.01 -0.99
CA ASN A 64 -6.55 14.65 0.31
C ASN A 64 -5.60 13.83 1.20
N ALA A 65 -5.76 12.50 1.24
CA ALA A 65 -4.85 11.63 1.98
C ALA A 65 -3.39 11.75 1.51
N PHE A 66 -3.17 11.90 0.20
CA PHE A 66 -1.84 12.10 -0.38
C PHE A 66 -1.21 13.43 0.06
N TYR A 67 -1.92 14.54 -0.11
CA TYR A 67 -1.37 15.87 0.21
C TYR A 67 -1.23 16.12 1.72
N GLU A 68 -2.12 15.57 2.53
CA GLU A 68 -2.06 15.67 4.00
C GLU A 68 -1.16 14.61 4.64
N THR A 69 -0.53 13.74 3.84
CA THR A 69 0.34 12.65 4.31
C THR A 69 -0.35 11.71 5.32
N LYS A 70 -1.63 11.39 5.08
CA LYS A 70 -2.43 10.52 5.95
C LYS A 70 -2.14 9.04 5.65
N SER A 71 -2.24 8.22 6.69
CA SER A 71 -2.28 6.76 6.55
C SER A 71 -3.61 6.31 5.95
N THR A 72 -3.56 5.19 5.24
CA THR A 72 -4.73 4.54 4.65
C THR A 72 -4.70 3.05 4.98
N THR A 73 -5.85 2.39 4.93
CA THR A 73 -5.88 0.92 4.97
C THR A 73 -5.28 0.35 3.68
N HIS A 74 -5.01 -0.97 3.65
CA HIS A 74 -4.53 -1.67 2.45
C HIS A 74 -5.63 -1.82 1.38
N TRP A 75 -6.18 -0.70 0.93
CA TRP A 75 -7.21 -0.61 -0.09
C TRP A 75 -6.85 0.50 -1.10
N PRO A 76 -6.73 0.18 -2.40
CA PRO A 76 -5.99 1.00 -3.38
C PRO A 76 -6.61 2.38 -3.71
N ASN A 77 -7.90 2.57 -3.43
CA ASN A 77 -8.61 3.85 -3.59
C ASN A 77 -8.76 4.65 -2.28
N ALA A 78 -8.00 4.31 -1.24
CA ALA A 78 -8.05 4.96 0.07
C ALA A 78 -9.45 4.93 0.71
N LEU A 79 -10.17 3.79 0.62
CA LEU A 79 -11.51 3.61 1.20
C LEU A 79 -11.59 4.10 2.64
N ASN A 80 -10.60 3.74 3.45
CA ASN A 80 -10.48 4.20 4.83
C ASN A 80 -9.18 5.00 4.99
N VAL A 81 -9.31 6.23 5.46
CA VAL A 81 -8.20 7.11 5.81
C VAL A 81 -8.12 7.21 7.32
N GLY A 82 -6.95 6.97 7.87
CA GLY A 82 -6.76 6.95 9.31
C GLY A 82 -5.49 6.21 9.70
N GLY A 83 -5.08 6.39 10.95
CA GLY A 83 -3.93 5.72 11.52
C GLY A 83 -4.16 5.50 13.00
N VAL A 84 -3.49 4.48 13.52
CA VAL A 84 -3.43 4.29 14.97
C VAL A 84 -2.57 5.38 15.60
N PRO A 85 -2.88 5.83 16.82
CA PRO A 85 -2.01 6.76 17.54
C PRO A 85 -0.58 6.19 17.63
N ILE A 86 0.40 6.94 17.15
CA ILE A 86 1.80 6.51 17.19
C ILE A 86 2.36 6.88 18.57
N LYS A 87 2.41 5.88 19.45
CA LYS A 87 2.87 6.06 20.83
C LYS A 87 4.24 5.44 21.08
N LYS A 88 5.04 6.07 21.94
CA LYS A 88 6.30 5.53 22.48
C LYS A 88 6.26 5.65 24.01
N GLY A 89 6.19 4.53 24.72
CA GLY A 89 6.05 4.52 26.18
C GLY A 89 4.73 5.14 26.67
N GLY A 90 3.62 4.90 25.96
CA GLY A 90 2.28 5.40 26.31
C GLY A 90 2.00 6.87 25.97
N LYS A 91 3.05 7.65 25.66
CA LYS A 91 2.96 9.05 25.20
C LYS A 91 3.06 9.13 23.68
N ASP A 92 2.65 10.26 23.12
CA ASP A 92 2.81 10.51 21.69
C ASP A 92 4.29 10.43 21.29
N CYS A 93 4.56 9.77 20.17
CA CYS A 93 5.92 9.57 19.70
C CYS A 93 6.56 10.92 19.33
N PRO A 94 7.67 11.33 19.98
CA PRO A 94 8.31 12.62 19.71
C PRO A 94 8.89 12.73 18.30
N TYR A 95 9.06 11.60 17.60
CA TYR A 95 9.55 11.54 16.23
C TYR A 95 8.42 11.57 15.19
N ASN A 96 7.15 11.56 15.62
CA ASN A 96 6.01 11.60 14.71
C ASN A 96 5.51 13.03 14.55
N GLY A 97 6.01 13.73 13.53
CA GLY A 97 5.54 15.07 13.16
C GLY A 97 4.31 15.08 12.26
N TRP A 98 3.68 13.92 11.99
CA TRP A 98 2.56 13.77 11.03
C TRP A 98 2.82 14.36 9.64
N LYS A 99 4.11 14.49 9.29
CA LYS A 99 4.59 15.01 8.01
C LYS A 99 5.65 14.06 7.49
N ALA A 100 5.69 13.89 6.17
CA ALA A 100 6.77 13.16 5.54
C ALA A 100 8.12 13.84 5.82
N ARG A 101 9.17 13.06 6.08
CA ARG A 101 10.53 13.59 6.33
C ARG A 101 11.08 14.35 5.13
N LYS A 102 10.65 13.98 3.92
CA LYS A 102 10.90 14.68 2.66
C LYS A 102 9.55 14.86 1.95
N PRO A 103 9.32 16.00 1.29
CA PRO A 103 8.15 16.18 0.43
C PRO A 103 8.08 15.09 -0.64
N VAL A 104 6.87 14.76 -1.08
CA VAL A 104 6.69 13.78 -2.14
C VAL A 104 7.02 14.43 -3.49
N GLU A 105 8.01 13.88 -4.19
CA GLU A 105 8.38 14.28 -5.53
C GLU A 105 7.99 13.17 -6.52
N LEU A 106 6.92 13.40 -7.29
CA LEU A 106 6.46 12.44 -8.29
C LEU A 106 6.87 12.87 -9.70
N SER A 107 7.28 11.88 -10.50
CA SER A 107 7.40 12.05 -11.94
C SER A 107 6.02 12.26 -12.59
N LYS A 108 6.00 12.72 -13.85
CA LYS A 108 4.76 12.79 -14.66
C LYS A 108 4.01 11.44 -14.70
N ARG A 109 4.74 10.32 -14.73
CA ARG A 109 4.15 8.98 -14.66
C ARG A 109 3.60 8.70 -13.26
N GLY A 110 4.31 9.08 -12.20
CA GLY A 110 3.84 8.95 -10.82
C GLY A 110 2.51 9.66 -10.58
N PHE A 111 2.36 10.90 -11.08
CA PHE A 111 1.11 11.64 -10.99
C PHE A 111 -0.07 10.97 -11.72
N LYS A 112 0.18 10.28 -12.85
CA LYS A 112 -0.86 9.48 -13.51
C LYS A 112 -1.22 8.23 -12.70
N LEU A 113 -0.25 7.58 -12.07
CA LEU A 113 -0.44 6.33 -11.34
C LEU A 113 -1.21 6.50 -10.03
N ILE A 114 -1.15 7.67 -9.39
CA ILE A 114 -1.94 7.93 -8.17
C ILE A 114 -3.43 8.15 -8.47
N GLY A 115 -3.80 8.36 -9.73
CA GLY A 115 -5.18 8.44 -10.19
C GLY A 115 -5.84 9.82 -10.06
N ILE A 116 -5.21 10.76 -9.33
CA ILE A 116 -5.73 12.12 -9.10
C ILE A 116 -5.99 12.87 -10.41
N SER A 117 -5.19 12.63 -11.45
CA SER A 117 -5.36 13.25 -12.78
C SER A 117 -6.64 12.86 -13.50
N TYR A 118 -7.35 11.81 -13.06
CA TYR A 118 -8.60 11.33 -13.65
C TYR A 118 -9.85 11.83 -12.92
N ILE A 119 -9.69 12.64 -11.87
CA ILE A 119 -10.79 13.37 -11.26
C ILE A 119 -11.33 14.30 -12.34
N LYS A 120 -12.51 13.96 -12.91
CA LYS A 120 -13.22 14.89 -13.78
C LYS A 120 -13.48 16.15 -12.96
N ALA A 121 -13.23 17.32 -13.53
CA ALA A 121 -13.68 18.56 -12.93
C ALA A 121 -15.20 18.46 -12.74
N VAL A 122 -15.63 18.19 -11.50
CA VAL A 122 -17.01 18.37 -11.13
C VAL A 122 -17.17 19.88 -11.07
N PHE A 123 -17.99 20.43 -11.96
CA PHE A 123 -18.25 21.85 -12.22
C PHE A 123 -17.27 22.56 -13.19
N ALA A 124 -17.71 22.62 -14.45
CA ALA A 124 -17.64 23.83 -15.27
C ALA A 124 -19.08 24.34 -15.46
#